data_AF-A0A7V3P9T5-F1
#
_entry.id   AF-A0A7V3P9T5-F1
#
_cell.length_a   1.000
_cell.length_b   1.000
_cell.length_c   1.000
_cell.angle_alpha   90.00
_cell.angle_beta   90.00
_cell.angle_gamma   90.00
#
_symmetry.space_group_name_H-M   'P 1'
#
loop_
_entity.id
_entity.type
_entity.pdbx_description
1 polymer ?
#
loop_
_entity_poly.entity_id
_entity_poly.type
_entity_poly.pdbx_seq_one_letter_code
_entity_poly.pdbx_strand_id
1 'polypeptide(L)' 'LNKWFESVVLLEQEFVKDPEKTVDDLRRELIAKVGENIEIKRFARFRVGEEAS' A
#
# COMPACT_ATOMS: atom_id res chain seq x y z
N LEU A 1 -4.23 14.59 10.91
CA LEU A 1 -3.74 14.58 9.52
C LEU A 1 -3.01 13.27 9.21
N ASN A 2 -2.06 12.84 10.05
CA ASN A 2 -1.32 11.57 9.88
C ASN A 2 -2.23 10.34 9.73
N LYS A 3 -3.21 10.17 10.63
CA LYS A 3 -4.21 9.09 10.54
C LYS A 3 -5.03 9.04 9.24
N TRP A 4 -5.15 10.17 8.54
CA TRP A 4 -5.84 10.20 7.25
C TRP A 4 -4.95 9.65 6.14
N PHE A 5 -3.64 9.95 6.16
CA PHE A 5 -2.69 9.37 5.21
C PHE A 5 -2.59 7.85 5.36
N GLU A 6 -2.56 7.34 6.60
CA GLU A 6 -2.59 5.90 6.90
C GLU A 6 -3.82 5.17 6.34
N SER A 7 -4.95 5.87 6.12
CA SER A 7 -6.17 5.26 5.59
C SER A 7 -6.32 5.41 4.07
N VAL A 8 -5.73 6.44 3.45
CA VAL A 8 -5.94 6.76 2.03
C VAL A 8 -4.71 6.54 1.13
N VAL A 9 -3.49 6.54 1.68
CA VAL A 9 -2.26 6.37 0.90
C VAL A 9 -1.81 4.93 1.00
N LEU A 10 -1.83 4.21 -0.13
CA LEU A 10 -1.49 2.78 -0.18
C LEU A 10 -0.18 2.43 0.54
N LEU A 11 0.86 3.26 0.40
CA LEU A 11 2.18 2.99 0.99
C LEU A 11 2.20 3.14 2.51
N GLU A 12 1.33 3.98 3.08
CA GLU A 12 1.22 4.25 4.53
C GLU A 12 0.23 3.30 5.22
N GLN A 13 -0.51 2.49 4.45
CA GLN A 13 -1.47 1.53 4.99
C GLN A 13 -0.76 0.32 5.63
N GLU A 14 -1.32 -0.16 6.73
CA GLU A 14 -0.95 -1.45 7.32
C GLU A 14 -1.15 -2.58 6.31
N PHE A 15 -0.19 -3.50 6.25
CA PHE A 15 -0.26 -4.62 5.35
C PHE A 15 -1.27 -5.65 5.86
N VAL A 16 -2.24 -6.01 5.01
CA VAL A 16 -3.36 -6.89 5.38
C VAL A 16 -2.95 -8.25 5.97
N LYS A 17 -1.76 -8.77 5.63
CA LYS A 17 -1.27 -10.06 6.16
C LYS A 17 -0.38 -9.91 7.39
N ASP A 18 0.14 -8.72 7.65
CA ASP A 18 1.04 -8.41 8.76
C ASP A 18 0.85 -6.93 9.14
N PRO A 19 -0.11 -6.62 10.03
CA PRO A 19 -0.44 -5.24 10.38
C PRO A 19 0.67 -4.50 11.14
N GLU A 20 1.73 -5.18 11.58
CA GLU A 20 2.90 -4.56 12.20
C GLU A 20 3.76 -3.78 11.19
N LYS A 21 3.50 -3.95 9.89
CA LYS A 21 4.25 -3.34 8.80
C LYS A 21 3.34 -2.56 7.87
N THR A 22 3.85 -1.47 7.31
CA THR A 22 3.18 -0.78 6.20
C THR A 22 3.46 -1.49 4.87
N VAL A 23 2.70 -1.14 3.84
CA VAL A 23 2.99 -1.58 2.46
C VAL A 23 4.35 -1.06 1.99
N ASP A 24 4.80 0.12 2.44
CA ASP A 24 6.15 0.62 2.11
C ASP A 24 7.26 -0.19 2.76
N ASP A 25 7.08 -0.62 4.01
CA ASP A 25 8.04 -1.49 4.70
C ASP A 25 8.22 -2.81 3.95
N LEU A 26 7.10 -3.45 3.58
CA LEU A 26 7.12 -4.67 2.76
C LEU A 26 7.84 -4.45 1.42
N ARG A 27 7.57 -3.32 0.75
CA ARG A 27 8.21 -2.97 -0.52
C ARG A 27 9.72 -2.82 -0.35
N ARG A 28 10.19 -2.16 0.72
CA ARG A 28 11.62 -1.99 1.02
C ARG A 28 12.31 -3.32 1.34
N GLU A 29 11.66 -4.19 2.10
CA GLU A 29 12.16 -5.55 2.37
C GLU A 29 12.35 -6.35 1.08
N LEU A 30 11.40 -6.24 0.14
CA LEU A 30 11.50 -6.88 -1.16
C LEU A 30 12.63 -6.29 -2.02
N ILE A 31 12.81 -4.96 -2.02
CA ILE A 31 13.94 -4.31 -2.71
C ILE A 31 15.27 -4.85 -2.17
N ALA A 32 15.42 -4.93 -0.85
CA ALA A 32 16.63 -5.46 -0.23
C ALA A 32 16.88 -6.93 -0.58
N LYS A 33 15.82 -7.74 -0.66
CA LYS A 33 15.91 -9.17 -0.99
C LYS A 33 16.20 -9.44 -2.47
N VAL A 34 15.63 -8.65 -3.37
CA VAL A 34 15.75 -8.82 -4.83
C VAL A 34 17.01 -8.13 -5.37
N GLY A 35 17.40 -7.00 -4.78
CA GLY A 35 18.52 -6.19 -5.26
C GLY A 35 18.15 -5.22 -6.40
N GLU A 36 16.87 -5.06 -6.70
CA GLU A 36 16.34 -4.16 -7.72
C GLU A 36 15.30 -3.21 -7.15
N ASN A 37 15.13 -2.04 -7.76
CA ASN A 37 14.12 -1.08 -7.34
C ASN A 37 12.70 -1.56 -7.71
N ILE A 38 11.77 -1.49 -6.75
CA ILE A 38 10.38 -1.90 -6.92
C ILE A 38 9.47 -0.70 -6.63
N GLU A 39 8.61 -0.39 -7.59
CA GLU A 39 7.70 0.76 -7.55
C GLU A 39 6.27 0.34 -7.94
N ILE A 40 5.28 0.80 -7.17
CA ILE A 40 3.87 0.67 -7.51
C ILE A 40 3.46 1.88 -8.34
N LYS A 41 3.37 1.70 -9.67
CA LYS A 41 3.07 2.83 -10.57
C LYS A 41 1.61 3.28 -10.51
N ARG A 42 0.67 2.33 -10.55
CA ARG A 42 -0.78 2.58 -10.62
C ARG A 42 -1.53 1.37 -10.06
N PHE A 43 -2.69 1.62 -9.46
CA PHE A 43 -3.64 0.57 -9.08
C PHE A 43 -5.07 1.06 -9.35
N ALA A 44 -6.01 0.12 -9.46
CA ALA A 44 -7.43 0.40 -9.54
C ALA A 44 -8.17 -0.59 -8.63
N ARG A 45 -9.16 -0.10 -7.88
CA ARG A 45 -10.04 -0.91 -7.04
C ARG A 45 -11.46 -0.74 -7.57
N PHE A 46 -12.06 -1.83 -8.04
CA PHE A 46 -13.46 -1.86 -8.43
C PHE A 46 -14.26 -2.57 -7.35
N ARG A 47 -15.41 -2.00 -6.99
CA ARG A 47 -16.37 -2.62 -6.08
C ARG A 47 -17.76 -2.51 -6.72
N VAL A 48 -18.42 -3.66 -6.88
CA VAL A 48 -19.77 -3.70 -7.46
C VAL A 48 -20.74 -2.96 -6.54
N GLY A 49 -21.51 -2.03 -7.10
CA GLY A 49 -22.48 -1.21 -6.35
C GLY A 49 -21.88 0.01 -5.63
N GLU A 50 -20.60 0.32 -5.84
CA GLU A 50 -20.01 1.59 -5.39
C GLU A 50 -20.40 2.65 -6.43
N GLU A 51 -21.44 3.45 -6.13
CA GLU A 51 -21.78 4.60 -6.97
C GLU A 51 -20.59 5.56 -6.98
N ALA A 52 -20.20 6.03 -8.16
CA ALA A 52 -19.19 7.06 -8.32
C ALA A 52 -19.69 8.35 -7.67
N SER A 53 -19.47 8.46 -6.36
CA SER A 53 -19.83 9.58 -5.51
C SER A 53 -18.64 10.52 -5.37
#